data_AF-A0A1H7ZXF7-F1
#
_entry.id   AF-A0A1H7ZXF7-F1
#
_cell.length_a   1.000
_cell.length_b   1.000
_cell.length_c   1.000
_cell.angle_alpha   90.00
_cell.angle_beta   90.00
_cell.angle_gamma   90.00
#
_symmetry.space_group_name_H-M   'P 1'
#
loop_
_entity.id
_entity.type
_entity.pdbx_description
1 polymer ?
#
loop_
_entity_poly.entity_id
_entity_poly.type
_entity_poly.pdbx_seq_one_letter_code
_entity_poly.pdbx_strand_id
1 'polypeptide(L)'
;MEDIIEITKDYLKKYHIEDVLHEESVILFILESPHTQEMKYGYPVAGSSGLDMTRFIYDKGSNDAFGKIVSQSGKYETEYDDLRKFGILNVSPAPMQVGGLKAYDLTSSEQDIVEILEKLRVNYKTKKHNKQDWNQVKKIVLNDFKERLVSTLKEYPRIKYIVPCGKLAETYLNLISDEEIIAGKRIISSIPHPSFNQWSRYDTMDKLREILVELGISGQE
;
A
#
# COMPACT_ATOMS: atom_id res chain seq x y z
N MET A 1 -27.25 10.23 -15.77
CA MET A 1 -26.35 9.61 -14.78
C MET A 1 -25.01 9.52 -15.45
N GLU A 2 -24.00 10.21 -14.93
CA GLU A 2 -22.62 9.98 -15.34
C GLU A 2 -22.29 8.49 -15.11
N ASP A 3 -21.49 7.91 -16.00
CA ASP A 3 -21.08 6.51 -15.89
C ASP A 3 -20.13 6.38 -14.69
N ILE A 4 -20.62 5.79 -13.60
CA ILE A 4 -19.85 5.59 -12.37
C ILE A 4 -18.52 4.88 -12.60
N ILE A 5 -18.44 4.07 -13.66
CA ILE A 5 -17.20 3.40 -14.05
C ILE A 5 -16.15 4.43 -14.47
N GLU A 6 -16.53 5.39 -15.31
CA GLU A 6 -15.62 6.41 -15.82
C GLU A 6 -15.21 7.37 -14.71
N ILE A 7 -16.18 7.84 -13.90
CA ILE A 7 -15.91 8.72 -12.75
C ILE A 7 -14.92 8.04 -11.79
N THR A 8 -15.08 6.73 -11.53
CA THR A 8 -14.16 6.00 -10.65
C THR A 8 -12.75 5.97 -11.23
N LYS A 9 -12.59 5.70 -12.52
CA LYS A 9 -11.27 5.68 -13.17
C LYS A 9 -10.62 7.06 -13.15
N ASP A 10 -11.39 8.10 -13.46
CA ASP A 10 -10.91 9.48 -13.43
C ASP A 10 -10.51 9.89 -12.01
N TYR A 11 -11.29 9.50 -11.00
CA TYR A 11 -10.96 9.70 -9.60
C TYR A 11 -9.63 9.02 -9.22
N LEU A 12 -9.47 7.73 -9.53
CA LEU A 12 -8.25 6.98 -9.21
C LEU A 12 -7.02 7.58 -9.92
N LYS A 13 -7.20 8.09 -11.15
CA LYS A 13 -6.14 8.74 -11.93
C LYS A 13 -5.80 10.12 -11.40
N LYS A 14 -6.79 10.94 -11.05
CA LYS A 14 -6.61 12.33 -10.59
C LYS A 14 -5.91 12.39 -9.24
N TYR A 15 -6.24 11.48 -8.34
CA TYR A 15 -5.71 11.44 -6.97
C TYR A 15 -4.68 10.34 -6.76
N HIS A 16 -4.04 9.88 -7.85
CA HIS A 16 -3.06 8.82 -7.86
C HIS A 16 -1.80 9.21 -7.08
N ILE A 17 -1.35 8.34 -6.20
CA ILE A 17 -0.01 8.35 -5.60
C ILE A 17 0.73 7.13 -6.12
N GLU A 18 1.83 7.38 -6.80
CA GLU A 18 2.62 6.36 -7.49
C GLU A 18 3.14 5.30 -6.51
N ASP A 19 3.16 4.06 -7.00
CA ASP A 19 3.86 2.98 -6.32
C ASP A 19 5.39 3.26 -6.36
N VAL A 20 6.12 2.77 -5.37
CA VAL A 20 7.56 3.00 -5.25
C VAL A 20 8.27 1.67 -5.46
N LEU A 21 9.06 1.56 -6.51
CA LEU A 21 9.75 0.33 -6.89
C LEU A 21 11.19 0.63 -7.30
N HIS A 22 12.07 -0.34 -7.08
CA HIS A 22 13.47 -0.31 -7.50
C HIS A 22 13.80 -1.62 -8.20
N GLU A 23 14.76 -1.62 -9.13
CA GLU A 23 15.23 -2.85 -9.81
C GLU A 23 15.73 -3.92 -8.82
N GLU A 24 16.19 -3.47 -7.65
CA GLU A 24 16.71 -4.30 -6.57
C GLU A 24 15.65 -4.74 -5.56
N SER A 25 14.37 -4.36 -5.74
CA SER A 25 13.31 -4.68 -4.79
C SER A 25 13.16 -6.20 -4.60
N VAL A 26 13.23 -6.62 -3.33
CA VAL A 26 13.07 -8.02 -2.88
C VAL A 26 11.80 -8.18 -2.04
N ILE A 27 11.43 -7.14 -1.27
CA ILE A 27 10.21 -7.08 -0.47
C ILE A 27 9.27 -6.05 -1.06
N LEU A 28 8.01 -6.42 -1.29
CA LEU A 28 6.93 -5.52 -1.67
C LEU A 28 5.93 -5.38 -0.52
N PHE A 29 5.84 -4.19 0.08
CA PHE A 29 4.78 -3.86 1.02
C PHE A 29 3.51 -3.46 0.27
N ILE A 30 2.37 -4.03 0.65
CA ILE A 30 1.05 -3.67 0.11
C ILE A 30 0.25 -2.97 1.20
N LEU A 31 -0.09 -1.71 1.01
CA LEU A 31 -0.87 -0.91 1.95
C LEU A 31 -2.28 -0.62 1.42
N GLU A 32 -3.11 -0.03 2.26
CA GLU A 32 -4.53 0.20 1.96
C GLU A 32 -4.74 1.25 0.86
N SER A 33 -4.44 2.52 1.16
CA SER A 33 -4.59 3.65 0.26
C SER A 33 -3.89 4.88 0.81
N PRO A 34 -3.54 5.87 -0.02
CA PRO A 34 -3.04 7.16 0.45
C PRO A 34 -3.97 7.88 1.43
N HIS A 35 -3.38 8.69 2.31
CA HIS A 35 -4.09 9.61 3.20
C HIS A 35 -3.50 11.02 3.06
N THR A 36 -3.86 11.94 3.97
CA THR A 36 -3.55 13.37 3.88
C THR A 36 -2.06 13.68 3.65
N GLN A 37 -1.14 12.95 4.30
CA GLN A 37 0.29 13.24 4.16
C GLN A 37 0.84 12.74 2.83
N GLU A 38 0.38 11.58 2.37
CA GLU A 38 0.72 11.02 1.07
C GLU A 38 0.24 11.94 -0.05
N MET A 39 -0.99 12.46 0.06
CA MET A 39 -1.52 13.45 -0.90
C MET A 39 -0.73 14.76 -0.89
N LYS A 40 -0.25 15.20 0.28
CA LYS A 40 0.56 16.42 0.41
C LYS A 40 1.96 16.25 -0.18
N TYR A 41 2.58 15.09 0.02
CA TYR A 41 3.99 14.90 -0.28
C TYR A 41 4.28 14.10 -1.55
N GLY A 42 3.27 13.44 -2.13
CA GLY A 42 3.39 12.74 -3.41
C GLY A 42 4.08 11.38 -3.35
N TYR A 43 4.16 10.75 -2.18
CA TYR A 43 4.72 9.41 -2.01
C TYR A 43 3.93 8.61 -0.96
N PRO A 44 3.88 7.27 -1.06
CA PRO A 44 3.12 6.43 -0.14
C PRO A 44 3.71 6.48 1.27
N VAL A 45 2.89 6.18 2.28
CA VAL A 45 3.30 6.08 3.70
C VAL A 45 4.10 7.30 4.20
N ALA A 46 3.73 8.51 3.77
CA ALA A 46 4.42 9.75 4.13
C ALA A 46 4.13 10.23 5.57
N GLY A 47 3.12 9.65 6.22
CA GLY A 47 2.71 10.03 7.57
C GLY A 47 3.43 9.29 8.71
N SER A 48 2.82 9.30 9.89
CA SER A 48 3.33 8.61 11.08
C SER A 48 3.50 7.10 10.88
N SER A 49 2.66 6.48 10.04
CA SER A 49 2.82 5.08 9.65
C SER A 49 4.18 4.83 9.00
N GLY A 50 4.69 5.77 8.21
CA GLY A 50 6.01 5.65 7.60
C GLY A 50 7.11 5.78 8.63
N LEU A 51 6.96 6.66 9.63
CA LEU A 51 7.91 6.78 10.72
C LEU A 51 7.98 5.48 11.53
N ASP A 52 6.83 4.87 11.81
CA ASP A 52 6.74 3.61 12.55
C ASP A 52 7.37 2.46 11.75
N MET A 53 7.19 2.44 10.42
CA MET A 53 7.89 1.49 9.54
C MET A 53 9.40 1.69 9.56
N THR A 54 9.90 2.93 9.42
CA THR A 54 11.35 3.22 9.45
C THR A 54 11.97 2.76 10.77
N ARG A 55 11.33 3.10 11.90
CA ARG A 55 11.78 2.69 13.24
C ARG A 55 11.81 1.18 13.37
N PHE A 56 10.76 0.48 12.94
CA PHE A 56 10.71 -0.96 13.03
C PHE A 56 11.79 -1.63 12.19
N ILE A 57 12.01 -1.17 10.95
CA ILE A 57 12.93 -1.83 10.01
C ILE A 57 14.39 -1.59 10.41
N TYR A 58 14.74 -0.35 10.72
CA TYR A 58 16.14 0.06 10.92
C TYR A 58 16.54 0.23 12.38
N ASP A 59 15.60 0.12 13.32
CA ASP A 59 15.79 0.44 14.75
C ASP A 59 16.42 1.82 15.00
N LYS A 60 16.18 2.76 14.08
CA LYS A 60 16.64 4.14 14.18
C LYS A 60 15.50 5.02 14.66
N GLY A 61 15.81 5.92 15.60
CA GLY A 61 14.94 7.02 16.02
C GLY A 61 14.73 8.11 14.94
N SER A 62 14.71 7.70 13.67
CA SER A 62 14.59 8.57 12.52
C SER A 62 13.28 9.35 12.52
N ASN A 63 13.37 10.58 11.98
CA ASN A 63 12.23 11.45 11.71
C ASN A 63 11.79 11.40 10.24
N ASP A 64 12.37 10.52 9.42
CA ASP A 64 11.99 10.36 8.02
C ASP A 64 11.06 9.16 7.82
N ALA A 65 9.94 9.41 7.16
CA ALA A 65 8.94 8.38 6.85
C ALA A 65 9.51 7.38 5.84
N PHE A 66 9.15 6.11 6.01
CA PHE A 66 9.67 5.02 5.19
C PHE A 66 9.47 5.25 3.69
N GLY A 67 8.28 5.69 3.28
CA GLY A 67 8.05 6.01 1.87
C GLY A 67 8.93 7.13 1.33
N LYS A 68 9.33 8.10 2.15
CA LYS A 68 10.26 9.16 1.76
C LYS A 68 11.64 8.61 1.45
N ILE A 69 12.21 7.83 2.37
CA ILE A 69 13.57 7.29 2.25
C ILE A 69 13.64 6.25 1.12
N VAL A 70 12.61 5.42 0.95
CA VAL A 70 12.55 4.45 -0.16
C VAL A 70 12.38 5.17 -1.50
N SER A 71 11.48 6.16 -1.62
CA SER A 71 11.28 6.90 -2.89
C SER A 71 12.50 7.73 -3.30
N GLN A 72 13.32 8.14 -2.32
CA GLN A 72 14.49 9.00 -2.53
C GLN A 72 15.77 8.28 -2.13
N SER A 73 15.85 6.98 -2.43
CA SER A 73 16.92 6.08 -1.96
C SER A 73 18.32 6.64 -2.21
N GLY A 74 18.58 7.22 -3.38
CA GLY A 74 19.88 7.83 -3.70
C GLY A 74 20.28 9.03 -2.82
N LYS A 75 19.35 9.68 -2.10
CA LYS A 75 19.67 10.73 -1.12
C LYS A 75 19.95 10.19 0.27
N TYR A 76 19.47 8.98 0.56
CA TYR A 76 19.42 8.41 1.91
C TYR A 76 20.29 7.16 2.06
N GLU A 77 20.95 6.71 0.99
CA GLU A 77 21.78 5.51 0.95
C GLU A 77 23.00 5.55 1.89
N THR A 78 23.45 6.74 2.31
CA THR A 78 24.51 6.87 3.34
C THR A 78 23.99 6.72 4.77
N GLU A 79 22.69 6.88 4.98
CA GLU A 79 22.05 6.82 6.29
C GLU A 79 21.30 5.51 6.54
N TYR A 80 20.80 4.88 5.47
CA TYR A 80 20.06 3.63 5.54
C TYR A 80 20.57 2.68 4.46
N ASP A 81 21.09 1.55 4.90
CA ASP A 81 21.51 0.49 4.00
C ASP A 81 20.27 -0.14 3.32
N ASP A 82 20.48 -0.71 2.14
CA ASP A 82 19.52 -1.60 1.50
C ASP A 82 18.13 -0.99 1.19
N LEU A 83 17.99 0.33 1.16
CA LEU A 83 16.71 1.00 0.86
C LEU A 83 16.06 0.51 -0.45
N ARG A 84 16.89 0.16 -1.45
CA ARG A 84 16.43 -0.31 -2.75
C ARG A 84 15.88 -1.74 -2.73
N LYS A 85 16.08 -2.51 -1.65
CA LYS A 85 15.45 -3.83 -1.45
C LYS A 85 13.94 -3.74 -1.20
N PHE A 86 13.40 -2.54 -0.99
CA PHE A 86 11.99 -2.35 -0.67
C PHE A 86 11.22 -1.74 -1.83
N GLY A 87 10.03 -2.27 -2.07
CA GLY A 87 8.97 -1.68 -2.87
C GLY A 87 7.73 -1.41 -2.02
N ILE A 88 6.91 -0.45 -2.44
CA ILE A 88 5.68 -0.04 -1.79
C ILE A 88 4.59 0.09 -2.84
N LEU A 89 3.46 -0.58 -2.62
CA LEU A 89 2.30 -0.52 -3.48
C LEU A 89 1.03 -0.34 -2.64
N ASN A 90 0.06 0.41 -3.14
CA ASN A 90 -1.26 0.51 -2.48
C ASN A 90 -2.31 -0.36 -3.19
N VAL A 91 -3.28 -0.88 -2.43
CA VAL A 91 -4.48 -1.51 -3.01
C VAL A 91 -5.25 -0.49 -3.84
N SER A 92 -5.57 0.67 -3.27
CA SER A 92 -6.09 1.81 -4.03
C SER A 92 -4.97 2.84 -4.20
N PRO A 93 -4.63 3.26 -5.44
CA PRO A 93 -3.60 4.29 -5.65
C PRO A 93 -4.10 5.68 -5.26
N ALA A 94 -5.40 5.86 -5.03
CA ALA A 94 -6.01 7.09 -4.55
C ALA A 94 -6.66 6.91 -3.17
N PRO A 95 -6.90 7.99 -2.41
CA PRO A 95 -7.50 7.90 -1.08
C PRO A 95 -8.84 7.16 -1.07
N MET A 96 -9.03 6.26 -0.10
CA MET A 96 -10.34 5.64 0.13
C MET A 96 -11.15 6.34 1.23
N GLN A 97 -10.70 7.51 1.70
CA GLN A 97 -11.35 8.27 2.76
C GLN A 97 -11.33 9.76 2.43
N VAL A 98 -12.42 10.47 2.75
CA VAL A 98 -12.53 11.93 2.55
C VAL A 98 -11.40 12.67 3.27
N GLY A 99 -10.93 12.15 4.41
CA GLY A 99 -9.81 12.71 5.16
C GLY A 99 -8.52 12.88 4.36
N GLY A 100 -8.27 12.02 3.37
CA GLY A 100 -7.12 12.14 2.46
C GLY A 100 -7.23 13.33 1.50
N LEU A 101 -8.43 13.82 1.24
CA LEU A 101 -8.74 14.81 0.20
C LEU A 101 -9.08 16.20 0.73
N LYS A 102 -8.83 16.48 2.02
CA LYS A 102 -9.19 17.77 2.67
C LYS A 102 -8.64 19.02 1.98
N ALA A 103 -7.55 18.90 1.23
CA ALA A 103 -6.92 20.02 0.52
C ALA A 103 -7.45 20.21 -0.91
N TYR A 104 -8.44 19.42 -1.34
CA TYR A 104 -8.96 19.41 -2.71
C TYR A 104 -10.44 19.77 -2.72
N ASP A 105 -10.83 20.58 -3.70
CA ASP A 105 -12.23 20.84 -3.99
C ASP A 105 -12.79 19.68 -4.82
N LEU A 106 -13.61 18.85 -4.17
CA LEU A 106 -14.25 17.70 -4.80
C LEU A 106 -15.55 18.12 -5.48
N THR A 107 -15.70 17.73 -6.74
CA THR A 107 -17.00 17.73 -7.42
C THR A 107 -17.98 16.79 -6.71
N SER A 108 -19.29 16.95 -6.94
CA SER A 108 -20.31 16.05 -6.35
C SER A 108 -20.08 14.59 -6.74
N SER A 109 -19.73 14.31 -8.00
CA SER A 109 -19.45 12.94 -8.45
C SER A 109 -18.21 12.34 -7.77
N GLU A 110 -17.16 13.14 -7.53
CA GLU A 110 -15.98 12.67 -6.78
C GLU A 110 -16.29 12.41 -5.31
N GLN A 111 -17.18 13.21 -4.70
CA GLN A 111 -17.68 12.97 -3.35
C GLN A 111 -18.42 11.64 -3.27
N ASP A 112 -19.30 11.35 -4.23
CA ASP A 112 -20.01 10.07 -4.30
C ASP A 112 -19.03 8.88 -4.41
N ILE A 113 -17.98 8.99 -5.22
CA ILE A 113 -16.95 7.93 -5.34
C ILE A 113 -16.21 7.71 -4.03
N VAL A 114 -15.69 8.77 -3.39
CA VAL A 114 -14.93 8.60 -2.14
C VAL A 114 -15.81 8.07 -1.01
N GLU A 115 -17.10 8.43 -0.97
CA GLU A 115 -18.05 7.84 -0.03
C GLU A 115 -18.21 6.34 -0.26
N ILE A 116 -18.33 5.88 -1.51
CA ILE A 116 -18.38 4.45 -1.82
C ILE A 116 -17.08 3.77 -1.41
N LEU A 117 -15.92 4.34 -1.74
CA LEU A 117 -14.61 3.80 -1.37
C LEU A 117 -14.47 3.67 0.14
N GLU A 118 -14.92 4.66 0.91
CA GLU A 118 -14.88 4.62 2.37
C GLU A 118 -15.74 3.49 2.94
N LYS A 119 -16.90 3.22 2.33
CA LYS A 119 -17.72 2.06 2.69
C LYS A 119 -17.09 0.74 2.28
N LEU A 120 -16.46 0.65 1.10
CA LEU A 120 -15.73 -0.55 0.67
C LEU A 120 -14.55 -0.85 1.58
N ARG A 121 -13.86 0.20 2.02
CA ARG A 121 -12.75 0.10 2.98
C ARG A 121 -13.18 -0.53 4.29
N VAL A 122 -14.31 -0.09 4.86
CA VAL A 122 -14.84 -0.66 6.12
C VAL A 122 -15.42 -2.06 5.90
N ASN A 123 -16.05 -2.30 4.75
CA ASN A 123 -16.71 -3.56 4.40
C ASN A 123 -15.84 -4.46 3.53
N TYR A 124 -14.52 -4.43 3.70
CA TYR A 124 -13.54 -5.10 2.84
C TYR A 124 -13.78 -6.61 2.67
N LYS A 125 -14.36 -7.28 3.67
CA LYS A 125 -14.68 -8.72 3.65
C LYS A 125 -15.85 -9.08 2.73
N THR A 126 -16.72 -8.13 2.43
CA THR A 126 -17.96 -8.39 1.69
C THR A 126 -17.64 -8.64 0.22
N LYS A 127 -17.85 -9.87 -0.26
CA LYS A 127 -17.57 -10.24 -1.66
C LYS A 127 -18.50 -9.53 -2.64
N LYS A 128 -19.80 -9.44 -2.32
CA LYS A 128 -20.84 -8.81 -3.14
C LYS A 128 -21.77 -7.98 -2.24
N HIS A 129 -21.98 -6.72 -2.62
CA HIS A 129 -22.87 -5.79 -1.95
C HIS A 129 -24.25 -5.76 -2.62
N ASN A 130 -25.27 -5.33 -1.88
CA ASN A 130 -26.62 -5.14 -2.44
C ASN A 130 -26.68 -3.96 -3.43
N LYS A 131 -25.79 -2.97 -3.27
CA LYS A 131 -25.68 -1.81 -4.16
C LYS A 131 -24.80 -2.15 -5.37
N GLN A 132 -25.35 -2.03 -6.57
CA GLN A 132 -24.64 -2.35 -7.82
C GLN A 132 -23.41 -1.45 -8.01
N ASP A 133 -23.55 -0.16 -7.77
CA ASP A 133 -22.49 0.86 -7.83
C ASP A 133 -21.27 0.47 -7.00
N TRP A 134 -21.50 -0.02 -5.77
CA TRP A 134 -20.41 -0.45 -4.89
C TRP A 134 -19.64 -1.63 -5.48
N ASN A 135 -20.33 -2.57 -6.12
CA ASN A 135 -19.69 -3.70 -6.78
C ASN A 135 -18.90 -3.24 -8.03
N GLN A 136 -19.40 -2.25 -8.76
CA GLN A 136 -18.69 -1.67 -9.91
C GLN A 136 -17.41 -0.95 -9.48
N VAL A 137 -17.50 -0.05 -8.49
CA VAL A 137 -16.33 0.64 -7.90
C VAL A 137 -15.33 -0.36 -7.35
N LYS A 138 -15.80 -1.36 -6.57
CA LYS A 138 -14.94 -2.41 -6.03
C LYS A 138 -14.22 -3.19 -7.13
N LYS A 139 -14.91 -3.54 -8.20
CA LYS A 139 -14.33 -4.27 -9.33
C LYS A 139 -13.23 -3.44 -10.01
N ILE A 140 -13.43 -2.13 -10.15
CA ILE A 140 -12.42 -1.24 -10.74
C ILE A 140 -11.17 -1.18 -9.85
N VAL A 141 -11.34 -0.94 -8.55
CA VAL A 141 -10.21 -0.92 -7.59
C VAL A 141 -9.47 -2.26 -7.57
N LEU A 142 -10.22 -3.38 -7.55
CA LEU A 142 -9.61 -4.71 -7.53
C LEU A 142 -8.87 -5.04 -8.82
N ASN A 143 -9.41 -4.66 -9.97
CA ASN A 143 -8.76 -4.87 -11.26
C ASN A 143 -7.52 -4.00 -11.41
N ASP A 144 -7.60 -2.72 -11.04
CA ASP A 144 -6.45 -1.81 -11.03
C ASP A 144 -5.32 -2.35 -10.13
N PHE A 145 -5.64 -2.74 -8.91
CA PHE A 145 -4.70 -3.36 -7.98
C PHE A 145 -4.06 -4.62 -8.57
N LYS A 146 -4.87 -5.50 -9.15
CA LYS A 146 -4.41 -6.74 -9.78
C LYS A 146 -3.45 -6.46 -10.93
N GLU A 147 -3.82 -5.56 -11.83
CA GLU A 147 -3.04 -5.21 -13.01
C GLU A 147 -1.69 -4.60 -12.60
N ARG A 148 -1.69 -3.63 -11.67
CA ARG A 148 -0.45 -3.03 -11.14
C ARG A 148 0.44 -4.04 -10.43
N LEU A 149 -0.12 -4.90 -9.58
CA LEU A 149 0.65 -5.92 -8.86
C LEU A 149 1.25 -6.95 -9.83
N VAL A 150 0.46 -7.47 -10.78
CA VAL A 150 0.95 -8.44 -11.77
C VAL A 150 2.02 -7.82 -12.67
N SER A 151 1.84 -6.56 -13.10
CA SER A 151 2.86 -5.84 -13.88
C SER A 151 4.14 -5.66 -13.07
N THR A 152 4.03 -5.20 -11.83
CA THR A 152 5.14 -5.05 -10.89
C THR A 152 5.92 -6.36 -10.74
N LEU A 153 5.25 -7.48 -10.50
CA LEU A 153 5.93 -8.75 -10.28
C LEU A 153 6.59 -9.32 -11.56
N LYS A 154 6.11 -8.94 -12.75
CA LYS A 154 6.73 -9.28 -14.04
C LYS A 154 7.97 -8.45 -14.31
N GLU A 155 7.89 -7.14 -14.05
CA GLU A 155 8.97 -6.19 -14.28
C GLU A 155 10.10 -6.33 -13.25
N TYR A 156 9.74 -6.64 -11.99
CA TYR A 156 10.66 -6.79 -10.87
C TYR A 156 10.67 -8.24 -10.35
N PRO A 157 11.23 -9.21 -11.10
CA PRO A 157 11.16 -10.63 -10.75
C PRO A 157 11.91 -10.98 -9.44
N ARG A 158 12.82 -10.10 -8.99
CA ARG A 158 13.57 -10.22 -7.72
C ARG A 158 12.68 -10.12 -6.48
N ILE A 159 11.49 -9.54 -6.60
CA ILE A 159 10.52 -9.51 -5.51
C ILE A 159 10.20 -10.95 -5.14
N LYS A 160 10.61 -11.35 -3.93
CA LYS A 160 10.43 -12.69 -3.35
C LYS A 160 9.33 -12.68 -2.30
N TYR A 161 9.19 -11.55 -1.60
CA TYR A 161 8.31 -11.39 -0.46
C TYR A 161 7.21 -10.36 -0.75
N ILE A 162 5.96 -10.74 -0.49
CA ILE A 162 4.81 -9.83 -0.53
C ILE A 162 4.26 -9.69 0.88
N VAL A 163 4.14 -8.46 1.36
CA VAL A 163 3.76 -8.15 2.74
C VAL A 163 2.50 -7.28 2.75
N PRO A 164 1.30 -7.88 2.78
CA PRO A 164 0.06 -7.13 2.95
C PRO A 164 -0.04 -6.55 4.37
N CYS A 165 -0.10 -5.23 4.47
CA CYS A 165 -0.13 -4.47 5.71
C CYS A 165 -1.58 -4.12 6.09
N GLY A 166 -2.17 -4.92 6.97
CA GLY A 166 -3.52 -4.73 7.47
C GLY A 166 -4.57 -5.54 6.72
N LYS A 167 -5.78 -5.61 7.32
CA LYS A 167 -6.81 -6.55 6.91
C LYS A 167 -7.37 -6.28 5.52
N LEU A 168 -7.42 -5.02 5.08
CA LEU A 168 -7.87 -4.68 3.74
C LEU A 168 -6.89 -5.18 2.68
N ALA A 169 -5.60 -4.85 2.82
CA ALA A 169 -4.54 -5.30 1.93
C ALA A 169 -4.50 -6.83 1.84
N GLU A 170 -4.56 -7.52 2.98
CA GLU A 170 -4.59 -8.97 3.04
C GLU A 170 -5.83 -9.56 2.34
N THR A 171 -7.00 -8.94 2.56
CA THR A 171 -8.24 -9.42 1.92
C THR A 171 -8.22 -9.21 0.41
N TYR A 172 -7.78 -8.04 -0.07
CA TYR A 172 -7.74 -7.76 -1.50
C TYR A 172 -6.68 -8.61 -2.22
N LEU A 173 -5.52 -8.84 -1.60
CA LEU A 173 -4.52 -9.78 -2.12
C LEU A 173 -5.10 -11.20 -2.25
N ASN A 174 -5.83 -11.67 -1.23
CA ASN A 174 -6.47 -12.99 -1.25
C ASN A 174 -7.57 -13.13 -2.31
N LEU A 175 -8.15 -12.03 -2.81
CA LEU A 175 -9.14 -12.07 -3.88
C LEU A 175 -8.52 -12.30 -5.27
N ILE A 176 -7.20 -12.13 -5.40
CA ILE A 176 -6.46 -12.24 -6.67
C ILE A 176 -5.27 -13.21 -6.57
N SER A 177 -5.21 -14.01 -5.50
CA SER A 177 -4.08 -14.91 -5.21
C SER A 177 -4.03 -16.14 -6.11
N ASP A 178 -5.04 -16.33 -6.96
CA ASP A 178 -5.08 -17.34 -8.01
C ASP A 178 -4.16 -17.03 -9.21
N GLU A 179 -3.65 -15.80 -9.31
CA GLU A 179 -2.63 -15.45 -10.29
C GLU A 179 -1.32 -16.20 -10.03
N GLU A 180 -0.86 -16.98 -11.02
CA GLU A 180 0.33 -17.85 -10.92
C GLU A 180 1.58 -17.09 -10.44
N ILE A 181 1.78 -15.87 -10.95
CA ILE A 181 2.93 -15.04 -10.56
C ILE A 181 2.91 -14.64 -9.09
N ILE A 182 1.71 -14.47 -8.49
CA ILE A 182 1.53 -14.16 -7.07
C ILE A 182 1.75 -15.43 -6.25
N ALA A 183 1.19 -16.57 -6.70
CA ALA A 183 1.35 -17.87 -6.05
C ALA A 183 2.83 -18.32 -5.95
N GLY A 184 3.67 -17.88 -6.88
CA GLY A 184 5.12 -18.12 -6.85
C GLY A 184 5.91 -17.28 -5.83
N LYS A 185 5.26 -16.35 -5.10
CA LYS A 185 5.91 -15.48 -4.11
C LYS A 185 5.60 -15.93 -2.69
N ARG A 186 6.48 -15.60 -1.73
CA ARG A 186 6.26 -15.87 -0.30
C ARG A 186 5.45 -14.71 0.31
N ILE A 187 4.21 -14.99 0.69
CA ILE A 187 3.31 -14.01 1.33
C ILE A 187 3.54 -14.00 2.85
N ILE A 188 3.82 -12.82 3.41
CA ILE A 188 4.01 -12.61 4.85
C ILE A 188 2.73 -12.01 5.41
N SER A 189 1.83 -12.89 5.81
CA SER A 189 0.48 -12.54 6.24
C SER A 189 0.42 -12.07 7.69
N SER A 190 -0.76 -11.58 8.10
CA SER A 190 -1.04 -11.11 9.47
C SER A 190 -0.16 -9.97 9.96
N ILE A 191 0.41 -9.18 9.05
CA ILE A 191 1.09 -7.94 9.38
C ILE A 191 0.04 -6.85 9.60
N PRO A 192 -0.03 -6.21 10.79
CA PRO A 192 -0.99 -5.14 11.03
C PRO A 192 -0.69 -3.92 10.14
N HIS A 193 -1.66 -3.03 9.99
CA HIS A 193 -1.39 -1.75 9.35
C HIS A 193 -0.41 -0.95 10.22
N PRO A 194 0.61 -0.28 9.66
CA PRO A 194 1.62 0.47 10.44
C PRO A 194 1.10 1.70 11.20
N SER A 195 -0.20 2.01 11.11
CA SER A 195 -0.78 3.15 11.82
C SER A 195 -0.90 2.89 13.32
N PHE A 196 -0.92 3.98 14.09
CA PHE A 196 -1.08 3.97 15.55
C PHE A 196 0.01 3.17 16.29
N ASN A 197 1.23 3.13 15.76
CA ASN A 197 2.37 2.42 16.33
C ASN A 197 2.08 0.92 16.59
N GLN A 198 1.36 0.28 15.69
CA GLN A 198 1.05 -1.15 15.81
C GLN A 198 2.30 -2.02 15.60
N TRP A 199 3.23 -1.63 14.73
CA TRP A 199 4.41 -2.47 14.43
C TRP A 199 5.35 -2.65 15.62
N SER A 200 5.32 -1.75 16.62
CA SER A 200 6.11 -1.91 17.84
C SER A 200 5.41 -2.75 18.93
N ARG A 201 4.19 -3.25 18.68
CA ARG A 201 3.31 -3.79 19.74
C ARG A 201 2.83 -5.22 19.51
N TYR A 202 3.00 -5.76 18.31
CA TYR A 202 2.43 -7.06 17.93
C TYR A 202 3.54 -8.07 17.64
N ASP A 203 3.43 -9.24 18.29
CA ASP A 203 4.32 -10.39 18.07
C ASP A 203 4.21 -10.95 16.65
N THR A 204 3.13 -10.66 15.92
CA THR A 204 2.97 -11.04 14.51
C THR A 204 4.04 -10.47 13.60
N MET A 205 4.80 -9.47 14.08
CA MET A 205 5.91 -8.85 13.37
C MET A 205 7.17 -9.73 13.31
N ASP A 206 7.30 -10.77 14.12
CA ASP A 206 8.50 -11.63 14.17
C ASP A 206 8.80 -12.26 12.81
N LYS A 207 7.77 -12.67 12.07
CA LYS A 207 7.92 -13.19 10.71
C LYS A 207 8.57 -12.19 9.76
N LEU A 208 8.25 -10.90 9.92
CA LEU A 208 8.87 -9.85 9.11
C LEU A 208 10.31 -9.62 9.59
N ARG A 209 10.58 -9.63 10.90
CA ARG A 209 11.94 -9.52 11.45
C ARG A 209 12.85 -10.61 10.91
N GLU A 210 12.40 -11.87 10.94
CA GLU A 210 13.15 -13.02 10.41
C GLU A 210 13.59 -12.81 8.95
N ILE A 211 12.74 -12.18 8.14
CA ILE A 211 13.02 -11.92 6.72
C ILE A 211 13.97 -10.74 6.56
N LEU A 212 13.81 -9.69 7.35
CA LEU A 212 14.75 -8.57 7.36
C LEU A 212 16.17 -9.07 7.75
N VAL A 213 16.26 -9.97 8.73
CA VAL A 213 17.51 -10.63 9.13
C VAL A 213 18.05 -11.55 8.02
N GLU A 214 17.21 -12.38 7.39
CA GLU A 214 17.59 -13.22 6.24
C GLU A 214 18.21 -12.39 5.11
N LEU A 215 17.70 -11.17 4.91
CA LEU A 215 18.16 -10.25 3.87
C LEU A 215 19.33 -9.36 4.30
N GLY A 216 19.82 -9.51 5.53
CA GLY A 216 20.95 -8.75 6.09
C GLY A 216 20.65 -7.26 6.31
N ILE A 217 19.38 -6.89 6.48
CA ILE A 217 18.97 -5.49 6.66
C ILE A 217 19.30 -5.08 8.09
N SER A 218 20.26 -4.16 8.21
CA SER A 218 20.90 -3.73 9.45
C SER A 218 19.91 -3.07 10.43
N GLY A 219 20.02 -3.45 11.72
CA GLY A 219 19.18 -2.92 12.82
C GLY A 219 18.40 -3.96 13.64
N GLN A 220 18.62 -5.27 13.43
CA GLN A 220 17.87 -6.34 14.11
C GLN A 220 18.79 -7.36 14.84
N GLU A 221 20.01 -6.98 15.23
CA GLU A 221 20.87 -7.81 16.11
C GLU A 221 20.48 -7.71 17.58
#